data_AF-A0A239B4W1-F1
#
_entry.id   AF-A0A239B4W1-F1
#
_cell.length_a   1.000
_cell.length_b   1.000
_cell.length_c   1.000
_cell.angle_alpha   90.00
_cell.angle_beta   90.00
_cell.angle_gamma   90.00
#
_symmetry.space_group_name_H-M   'P 1'
#
loop_
_entity.id
_entity.type
_entity.pdbx_description
1 polymer ?
#
loop_
_entity_poly.entity_id
_entity_poly.type
_entity_poly.pdbx_seq_one_letter_code
_entity_poly.pdbx_strand_id
1 'polypeptide(L)'
;MAKPEKCISPQDAEKLFSHWSKTRGETLRESLGEHDTCEFSLSISELREYLDYVEDESKKQGVSNPGVRLYFGAYDASKSDKTTFFLAPTKGKTASTSRGGDDDDENNYDIDPFNNTQGGWPPTQYNP
;
A
#
# COMPACT_ATOMS: atom_id res chain seq x y z
N MET A 1 -5.64 19.49 13.81
CA MET A 1 -4.86 19.39 12.56
C MET A 1 -5.77 19.65 11.39
N ALA A 2 -5.28 20.28 10.31
CA ALA A 2 -6.06 20.44 9.08
C ALA A 2 -6.14 19.10 8.32
N LYS A 3 -7.18 18.94 7.49
CA LYS A 3 -7.32 17.79 6.57
C LYS A 3 -6.13 17.79 5.59
N PRO A 4 -5.41 16.66 5.40
CA PRO A 4 -4.35 16.58 4.41
C PRO A 4 -4.84 16.87 2.98
N GLU A 5 -4.00 17.53 2.18
CA GLU A 5 -4.37 18.01 0.83
C GLU A 5 -4.79 16.89 -0.12
N LYS A 6 -4.21 15.69 0.02
CA LYS A 6 -4.45 14.54 -0.86
C LYS A 6 -5.65 13.66 -0.43
N CYS A 7 -6.37 14.01 0.63
CA CYS A 7 -7.53 13.24 1.07
C CYS A 7 -8.75 13.47 0.17
N ILE A 8 -9.24 12.41 -0.48
CA ILE A 8 -10.47 12.41 -1.30
C ILE A 8 -11.76 12.28 -0.44
N SER A 9 -12.92 12.47 -1.06
CA SER A 9 -14.22 12.22 -0.42
C SER A 9 -14.56 10.73 -0.40
N PRO A 10 -15.42 10.24 0.53
CA PRO A 10 -15.93 8.87 0.49
C PRO A 10 -16.61 8.52 -0.85
N GLN A 11 -17.37 9.45 -1.43
CA GLN A 11 -18.05 9.23 -2.72
C GLN A 11 -17.05 9.08 -3.89
N ASP A 12 -15.92 9.78 -3.85
CA ASP A 12 -14.89 9.59 -4.88
C ASP A 12 -14.13 8.27 -4.68
N ALA A 13 -13.91 7.86 -3.43
CA ALA A 13 -13.36 6.53 -3.12
C ALA A 13 -14.28 5.40 -3.61
N GLU A 14 -15.61 5.55 -3.44
CA GLU A 14 -16.61 4.60 -3.94
C GLU A 14 -16.57 4.46 -5.47
N LYS A 15 -16.43 5.58 -6.21
CA LYS A 15 -16.29 5.54 -7.67
C LYS A 15 -15.02 4.79 -8.09
N LEU A 16 -13.90 5.04 -7.41
CA LEU A 16 -12.64 4.34 -7.69
C LEU A 16 -12.76 2.84 -7.43
N PHE A 17 -13.32 2.45 -6.29
CA PHE A 17 -13.53 1.04 -5.94
C PHE A 17 -14.50 0.36 -6.90
N SER A 18 -15.61 1.00 -7.22
CA SER A 18 -16.60 0.50 -8.20
C SER A 18 -15.96 0.27 -9.57
N HIS A 19 -15.09 1.17 -10.02
CA HIS A 19 -14.39 1.01 -11.29
C HIS A 19 -13.38 -0.14 -11.23
N TRP A 20 -12.62 -0.27 -10.14
CA TRP A 20 -11.71 -1.39 -9.93
C TRP A 20 -12.46 -2.74 -9.92
N SER A 21 -13.57 -2.83 -9.17
CA SER A 21 -14.36 -4.05 -9.04
C SER A 21 -14.96 -4.50 -10.37
N LYS A 22 -15.44 -3.58 -11.21
CA LYS A 22 -16.01 -3.86 -12.55
C LYS A 22 -14.96 -4.06 -13.65
N THR A 23 -13.67 -3.96 -13.31
CA THR A 23 -12.58 -4.17 -14.26
C THR A 23 -11.64 -5.26 -13.76
N ARG A 24 -10.71 -4.90 -12.88
CA ARG A 24 -9.68 -5.81 -12.35
C ARG A 24 -10.30 -6.89 -11.47
N GLY A 25 -11.21 -6.50 -10.57
CA GLY A 25 -11.88 -7.44 -9.67
C GLY A 25 -12.68 -8.51 -10.42
N GLU A 26 -13.36 -8.12 -11.51
CA GLU A 26 -14.11 -9.06 -12.34
C GLU A 26 -13.20 -10.03 -13.10
N THR A 27 -12.13 -9.54 -13.75
CA THR A 27 -11.15 -10.41 -14.42
C THR A 27 -10.48 -11.39 -13.45
N LEU A 28 -10.10 -10.93 -12.25
CA LEU A 28 -9.52 -11.80 -11.22
C LEU A 28 -10.51 -12.88 -10.79
N ARG A 29 -11.76 -12.50 -10.53
CA ARG A 29 -12.81 -13.44 -10.13
C ARG A 29 -13.08 -14.50 -11.19
N GLU A 30 -13.13 -14.11 -12.45
CA GLU A 30 -13.31 -15.04 -13.57
C GLU A 30 -12.14 -16.02 -13.70
N SER A 31 -10.90 -15.52 -13.53
CA SER A 31 -9.70 -16.36 -13.64
C SER A 31 -9.48 -17.30 -12.45
N LEU A 32 -9.84 -16.86 -11.23
CA LEU A 32 -9.66 -17.62 -10.00
C LEU A 32 -10.86 -18.52 -9.67
N GLY A 33 -12.03 -18.24 -10.25
CA GLY A 33 -13.29 -18.91 -9.91
C GLY A 33 -13.92 -18.44 -8.60
N GLU A 34 -13.30 -17.49 -7.91
CA GLU A 34 -13.75 -16.91 -6.65
C GLU A 34 -13.25 -15.48 -6.49
N HIS A 35 -13.77 -14.75 -5.49
CA HIS A 35 -13.29 -13.39 -5.20
C HIS A 35 -11.86 -13.42 -4.66
N ASP A 36 -11.06 -12.39 -4.95
CA ASP A 36 -9.75 -12.19 -4.32
C ASP A 36 -9.83 -11.06 -3.28
N THR A 37 -8.92 -11.07 -2.31
CA THR A 37 -8.80 -10.03 -1.29
C THR A 37 -8.49 -8.68 -1.95
N CYS A 38 -9.23 -7.63 -1.58
CA CYS A 38 -9.14 -6.31 -2.22
C CYS A 38 -9.03 -5.15 -1.22
N GLU A 39 -9.06 -5.48 0.05
CA GLU A 39 -9.13 -4.59 1.19
C GLU A 39 -8.30 -5.18 2.31
N PHE A 40 -7.69 -4.30 3.09
CA PHE A 40 -6.73 -4.68 4.09
C PHE A 40 -6.87 -3.71 5.26
N SER A 41 -6.84 -4.25 6.47
CA SER A 41 -6.88 -3.44 7.68
C SER A 41 -5.51 -3.45 8.37
N LEU A 42 -5.14 -2.30 8.89
CA LEU A 42 -3.99 -2.07 9.76
C LEU A 42 -4.44 -1.19 10.92
N SER A 43 -3.99 -1.46 12.14
CA SER A 43 -4.20 -0.51 13.22
C SER A 43 -3.32 0.74 13.00
N ILE A 44 -3.79 1.90 13.48
CA ILE A 44 -3.00 3.13 13.44
C ILE A 44 -1.69 2.95 14.23
N SER A 45 -1.71 2.16 15.31
CA SER A 45 -0.52 1.84 16.11
C SER A 45 0.52 1.07 15.31
N GLU A 46 0.13 -0.01 14.62
CA GLU A 46 1.06 -0.82 13.81
C GLU A 46 1.64 -0.01 12.66
N LEU A 47 0.81 0.80 11.99
CA LEU A 47 1.28 1.65 10.91
C LEU A 47 2.27 2.70 11.42
N ARG A 48 2.00 3.32 12.58
CA ARG A 48 2.93 4.28 13.19
C ARG A 48 4.24 3.63 13.61
N GLU A 49 4.18 2.48 14.28
CA GLU A 49 5.37 1.73 14.69
C GLU A 49 6.30 1.44 13.50
N TYR A 50 5.74 1.01 12.37
CA TYR A 50 6.53 0.77 11.18
C TYR A 50 7.07 2.06 10.53
N LEU A 51 6.28 3.13 10.48
CA LEU A 51 6.74 4.42 9.93
C LEU A 51 7.87 5.01 10.78
N ASP A 52 7.77 4.93 12.12
CA ASP A 52 8.81 5.36 13.04
C ASP A 52 10.10 4.55 12.83
N TYR A 53 10.00 3.22 12.66
CA TYR A 53 11.13 2.36 12.31
C TYR A 53 11.81 2.78 11.00
N VAL A 54 11.03 3.05 9.94
CA VAL A 54 11.56 3.49 8.65
C VAL A 54 12.27 4.84 8.77
N GLU A 55 11.68 5.79 9.50
CA GLU A 55 12.29 7.11 9.74
C GLU A 55 13.61 6.99 10.51
N ASP A 56 13.65 6.18 11.57
CA ASP A 56 14.83 6.00 12.41
C ASP A 56 15.99 5.33 11.66
N GLU A 57 15.73 4.26 10.88
CA GLU A 57 16.75 3.61 10.07
C GLU A 57 17.23 4.52 8.92
N SER A 58 16.31 5.23 8.26
CA SER A 58 16.63 6.16 7.18
C SER A 58 17.52 7.31 7.67
N LYS A 59 17.26 7.82 8.88
CA LYS A 59 18.07 8.85 9.52
C LYS A 59 19.52 8.40 9.75
N LYS A 60 19.73 7.13 10.15
CA LYS A 60 21.09 6.56 10.30
C LYS A 60 21.85 6.52 8.98
N GLN A 61 21.12 6.43 7.86
CA GLN A 61 21.66 6.42 6.50
C GLN A 61 21.79 7.83 5.88
N GLY A 62 21.41 8.88 6.61
CA GLY A 62 21.44 10.26 6.11
C GLY A 62 20.30 10.62 5.15
N VAL A 63 19.26 9.79 5.07
CA VAL A 63 18.04 10.06 4.29
C VAL A 63 17.11 10.96 5.11
N SER A 64 16.83 12.16 4.59
CA SER A 64 16.11 13.21 5.32
C SER A 64 14.59 13.20 5.14
N ASN A 65 14.08 12.52 4.11
CA ASN A 65 12.66 12.48 3.80
C ASN A 65 12.27 11.10 3.22
N PRO A 66 12.41 10.01 3.99
CA PRO A 66 12.08 8.68 3.51
C PRO A 66 10.59 8.55 3.20
N GLY A 67 10.24 7.57 2.37
CA GLY A 67 8.86 7.23 2.07
C GLY A 67 8.58 5.75 2.27
N VAL A 68 7.35 5.36 1.97
CA VAL A 68 6.94 3.96 1.84
C VAL A 68 6.22 3.75 0.52
N ARG A 69 6.48 2.61 -0.11
CA ARG A 69 5.83 2.14 -1.34
C ARG A 69 5.03 0.88 -1.04
N LEU A 70 3.87 0.75 -1.64
CA LEU A 70 2.96 -0.37 -1.39
C LEU A 70 3.00 -1.32 -2.58
N TYR A 71 3.26 -2.61 -2.32
CA TYR A 71 3.33 -3.66 -3.34
C TYR A 71 2.29 -4.72 -3.06
N PHE A 72 1.53 -5.10 -4.08
CA PHE A 72 0.76 -6.34 -4.03
C PHE A 72 1.69 -7.55 -4.09
N GLY A 73 1.33 -8.59 -3.34
CA GLY A 73 1.97 -9.90 -3.36
C GLY A 73 0.93 -10.99 -3.16
N ALA A 74 1.36 -12.25 -3.20
CA ALA A 74 0.55 -13.40 -2.83
C ALA A 74 1.46 -14.39 -2.12
N TYR A 75 0.94 -15.12 -1.14
CA TYR A 75 1.69 -16.23 -0.58
C TYR A 75 1.60 -17.44 -1.54
N ASP A 76 2.47 -18.43 -1.35
CA ASP A 76 2.28 -19.70 -2.02
C ASP A 76 1.08 -20.46 -1.43
N ALA A 77 0.59 -21.45 -2.17
CA ALA A 77 -0.61 -22.22 -1.83
C ALA A 77 -0.54 -22.93 -0.45
N SER A 78 0.64 -23.00 0.19
CA SER A 78 0.75 -23.56 1.55
C SER A 78 0.27 -22.60 2.65
N LYS A 79 0.26 -21.29 2.37
CA LYS A 79 -0.19 -20.25 3.32
C LYS A 79 -1.51 -19.60 2.90
N SER A 80 -1.62 -19.18 1.64
CA SER A 80 -2.83 -18.60 1.03
C SER A 80 -2.52 -18.27 -0.42
N ASP A 81 -3.43 -18.58 -1.35
CA ASP A 81 -3.35 -18.16 -2.76
C ASP A 81 -3.95 -16.77 -3.01
N LYS A 82 -4.38 -16.07 -1.94
CA LYS A 82 -5.02 -14.75 -2.02
C LYS A 82 -4.01 -13.61 -1.99
N THR A 83 -4.42 -12.49 -2.59
CA THR A 83 -3.62 -11.26 -2.61
C THR A 83 -3.37 -10.75 -1.18
N THR A 84 -2.13 -10.31 -0.94
CA THR A 84 -1.68 -9.52 0.21
C THR A 84 -0.99 -8.25 -0.30
N PHE A 85 -0.62 -7.36 0.61
CA PHE A 85 0.35 -6.32 0.29
C PHE A 85 1.40 -6.18 1.39
N PHE A 86 2.54 -5.62 1.01
CA PHE A 86 3.56 -5.17 1.95
C PHE A 86 3.98 -3.73 1.66
N LEU A 87 4.47 -3.05 2.70
CA LEU A 87 5.04 -1.71 2.62
C LEU A 87 6.56 -1.82 2.53
N ALA A 88 7.16 -1.29 1.48
CA ALA A 88 8.61 -1.23 1.28
C ALA A 88 9.12 0.20 1.55
N PRO A 89 10.19 0.39 2.32
CA PRO A 89 10.79 1.70 2.56
C PRO A 89 11.36 2.29 1.26
N THR A 90 11.40 3.62 1.14
CA THR A 90 12.06 4.32 0.03
C THR A 90 13.05 5.36 0.51
N LYS A 91 14.09 5.63 -0.29
CA LYS A 91 15.10 6.66 0.00
C LYS A 91 14.56 8.09 -0.12
N GLY A 92 13.32 8.25 -0.59
CA GLY A 92 12.64 9.54 -0.70
C GLY A 92 13.19 10.47 -1.78
N LYS A 93 12.48 11.58 -1.99
CA LYS A 93 12.86 12.58 -3.01
C LYS A 93 14.08 13.36 -2.55
N THR A 94 15.14 13.33 -3.34
CA THR A 94 16.20 14.34 -3.22
C THR A 94 15.62 15.70 -3.66
N ALA A 95 15.96 16.77 -2.97
CA ALA A 95 15.39 18.11 -3.18
C ALA A 95 15.64 18.73 -4.58
N SER A 96 16.26 18.00 -5.52
CA SER A 96 16.75 18.50 -6.81
C SER A 96 15.92 18.11 -8.03
N THR A 97 14.92 17.23 -7.94
CA THR A 97 14.21 16.71 -9.13
C THR A 97 12.73 17.09 -9.11
N SER A 98 12.49 18.39 -8.92
CA SER A 98 11.20 19.03 -9.21
C SER A 98 11.07 19.26 -10.71
N ARG A 99 10.75 18.21 -11.47
CA ARG A 99 10.12 18.26 -12.81
C ARG A 99 9.66 16.86 -13.18
N GLY A 100 8.38 16.70 -13.49
CA GLY A 100 7.75 15.40 -13.72
C GLY A 100 8.53 14.52 -14.70
N GLY A 101 9.04 13.41 -14.17
CA GLY A 101 9.75 12.35 -14.88
C GLY A 101 10.65 11.57 -13.92
N ASP A 102 10.26 10.33 -13.61
CA ASP A 102 11.09 9.13 -13.38
C ASP A 102 12.37 9.17 -12.51
N ASP A 103 12.55 10.16 -11.63
CA ASP A 103 13.49 10.02 -10.50
C ASP A 103 12.74 9.39 -9.31
N ASP A 104 12.44 8.11 -9.48
CA ASP A 104 11.66 7.29 -8.57
C ASP A 104 12.22 7.34 -7.15
N ASP A 105 11.32 7.46 -6.17
CA ASP A 105 11.59 7.20 -4.76
C ASP A 105 12.08 5.73 -4.64
N GLU A 106 13.37 5.49 -4.88
CA GLU A 106 13.98 4.16 -4.94
C GLU A 106 13.65 3.39 -3.66
N ASN A 107 13.33 2.11 -3.80
CA ASN A 107 13.21 1.25 -2.63
C ASN A 107 14.53 1.25 -1.86
N ASN A 108 14.42 1.32 -0.53
CA ASN A 108 15.52 1.13 0.38
C ASN A 108 15.50 -0.31 0.87
N TYR A 109 16.32 -1.16 0.24
CA TYR A 109 16.41 -2.59 0.57
C TYR A 109 17.26 -2.88 1.81
N ASP A 110 17.88 -1.86 2.42
CA ASP A 110 18.62 -1.98 3.67
C ASP A 110 17.70 -1.86 4.91
N ILE A 111 16.40 -1.58 4.69
CA ILE A 111 15.37 -1.49 5.73
C ILE A 111 14.28 -2.52 5.41
N ASP A 112 13.87 -3.29 6.41
CA ASP A 112 12.96 -4.42 6.19
C ASP A 112 11.54 -3.96 5.80
N PRO A 113 10.88 -4.67 4.86
CA PRO A 113 9.49 -4.40 4.49
C PRO A 113 8.50 -4.94 5.54
N PHE A 114 7.34 -4.29 5.65
CA PHE A 114 6.27 -4.68 6.57
C PHE A 114 5.11 -5.37 5.86
N ASN A 115 4.82 -6.60 6.27
CA ASN A 115 3.72 -7.42 5.76
C ASN A 115 2.93 -8.03 6.93
N ASN A 116 1.99 -7.26 7.48
CA ASN A 116 1.09 -7.72 8.55
C ASN A 116 -0.37 -7.30 8.28
N THR A 117 -0.78 -7.39 7.01
CA THR A 117 -2.13 -6.96 6.60
C THR A 117 -3.15 -8.06 6.87
N GLN A 118 -4.27 -7.72 7.51
CA GLN A 118 -5.42 -8.61 7.61
C GLN A 118 -6.40 -8.30 6.48
N GLY A 119 -6.45 -9.19 5.50
CA GLY A 119 -7.47 -9.18 4.43
C GLY A 119 -8.77 -9.83 4.90
N GLY A 120 -9.91 -9.29 4.49
CA GLY A 120 -11.21 -9.88 4.80
C GLY A 120 -11.55 -11.05 3.88
N TRP A 121 -12.32 -12.00 4.42
CA TRP A 121 -12.91 -13.09 3.63
C TRP A 121 -14.36 -13.38 4.08
N PRO A 122 -15.38 -13.17 3.22
CA PRO A 122 -15.29 -12.62 1.87
C PRO A 122 -14.81 -11.14 1.86
N PRO A 123 -14.26 -10.65 0.74
CA PRO A 123 -13.78 -9.28 0.65
C PRO A 123 -14.88 -8.24 0.90
N THR A 124 -14.58 -7.23 1.72
CA THR A 124 -15.53 -6.15 2.03
C THR A 124 -15.64 -5.17 0.86
N GLN A 125 -16.86 -4.94 0.38
CA GLN A 125 -17.13 -3.92 -0.65
C GLN A 125 -17.13 -2.52 -0.01
N TYR A 126 -16.48 -1.56 -0.66
CA TYR A 126 -16.54 -0.15 -0.23
C TYR A 126 -17.81 0.52 -0.77
N ASN A 127 -18.80 0.75 0.10
CA ASN A 127 -20.09 1.38 -0.22
C ASN A 127 -20.55 2.28 0.95
N PRO A 128 -20.07 3.54 1.02
CA PRO A 128 -20.24 4.46 2.15
C PRO A 128 -21.61 5.15 2.21
#